data_AF-A0A101VAD6-F1
#
_entry.id   AF-A0A101VAD6-F1
#
_cell.length_a   1.000
_cell.length_b   1.000
_cell.length_c   1.000
_cell.angle_alpha   90.00
_cell.angle_beta   90.00
_cell.angle_gamma   90.00
#
_symmetry.space_group_name_H-M   'P 1'
#
loop_
_entity.id
_entity.type
_entity.pdbx_description
1 polymer ?
#
loop_
_entity_poly.entity_id
_entity_poly.type
_entity_poly.pdbx_seq_one_letter_code
_entity_poly.pdbx_strand_id
1 'polypeptide(L)'
;MTSRTGNKFNDLVDRAIEMGAEKAAIIKTDTVAVAEWVQWKCRYGCRFYGKDAYHPPHAPTTKEMEKMLKEYSQALLINSSNGTALTKIALAIENEACQMGYYKAFALIALPLSEGST
;
A
#
# COMPACT_ATOMS: atom_id res chain seq x y z
N MET A 1 -8.06 -21.02 -24.01
CA MET A 1 -8.58 -19.93 -23.17
C MET A 1 -9.06 -20.53 -21.86
N THR A 2 -8.16 -20.78 -20.92
CA THR A 2 -8.52 -21.36 -19.62
C THR A 2 -9.00 -20.24 -18.72
N SER A 3 -10.32 -20.17 -18.52
CA SER A 3 -10.91 -19.42 -17.42
C SER A 3 -10.44 -20.05 -16.10
N ARG A 4 -9.31 -19.57 -15.57
CA ARG A 4 -8.98 -19.72 -14.15
C ARG A 4 -9.95 -18.84 -13.36
N THR A 5 -11.10 -19.41 -13.01
CA THR A 5 -11.94 -18.88 -11.93
C THR A 5 -11.36 -19.34 -10.59
N GLY A 6 -10.06 -19.10 -10.39
CA GLY A 6 -9.46 -19.09 -9.07
C GLY A 6 -9.77 -17.75 -8.42
N ASN A 7 -9.78 -17.69 -7.09
CA ASN A 7 -9.94 -16.43 -6.38
C ASN A 7 -8.77 -15.51 -6.76
N LYS A 8 -8.99 -14.59 -7.72
CA LYS A 8 -7.98 -13.67 -8.27
C LYS A 8 -7.19 -12.92 -7.19
N PHE A 9 -7.77 -12.73 -6.02
CA PHE A 9 -7.09 -12.12 -4.89
C PHE A 9 -6.05 -13.02 -4.23
N ASN A 10 -6.28 -14.34 -4.19
CA ASN A 10 -5.29 -15.30 -3.69
C ASN A 10 -4.07 -15.32 -4.60
N ASP A 11 -4.27 -15.25 -5.93
CA ASP A 11 -3.16 -15.15 -6.87
C ASP A 11 -2.27 -13.93 -6.53
N LEU A 12 -2.84 -12.76 -6.26
CA LEU A 12 -2.07 -11.57 -5.86
C LEU A 12 -1.33 -11.74 -4.52
N VAL A 13 -1.91 -12.46 -3.57
CA VAL A 13 -1.26 -12.79 -2.30
C VAL A 13 -0.05 -13.69 -2.54
N ASP A 14 -0.25 -14.78 -3.29
CA ASP A 14 0.81 -15.75 -3.60
C ASP A 14 1.95 -15.06 -4.36
N ARG A 15 1.62 -14.22 -5.34
CA ARG A 15 2.59 -13.39 -6.07
C ARG A 15 3.38 -12.47 -5.14
N ALA A 16 2.74 -11.80 -4.20
CA ALA A 16 3.46 -10.94 -3.25
C ALA A 16 4.46 -11.73 -2.40
N ILE A 17 4.09 -12.93 -1.94
CA ILE A 17 4.97 -13.82 -1.17
C ILE A 17 6.14 -14.33 -2.04
N GLU A 18 5.87 -14.77 -3.28
CA GLU A 18 6.89 -15.21 -4.24
C GLU A 18 7.93 -14.11 -4.53
N MET A 19 7.51 -12.84 -4.50
CA MET A 19 8.38 -11.68 -4.69
C MET A 19 9.15 -11.26 -3.43
N GLY A 20 8.99 -11.99 -2.32
CA GLY A 20 9.75 -11.78 -1.08
C GLY A 20 9.03 -11.01 0.01
N ALA A 21 7.69 -10.86 -0.06
CA ALA A 21 6.93 -10.42 1.09
C ALA A 21 6.95 -11.50 2.18
N GLU A 22 7.12 -11.10 3.44
CA GLU A 22 7.07 -12.02 4.57
C GLU A 22 5.63 -12.46 4.84
N LYS A 23 4.70 -11.52 4.70
CA LYS A 23 3.26 -11.76 4.85
C LYS A 23 2.50 -10.90 3.85
N ALA A 24 1.44 -11.48 3.29
CA ALA A 24 0.50 -10.79 2.46
C ALA A 24 -0.91 -11.29 2.79
N ALA A 25 -1.88 -10.39 2.87
CA ALA A 25 -3.26 -10.75 3.16
C ALA A 25 -4.23 -9.76 2.53
N ILE A 26 -5.38 -10.28 2.10
CA ILE A 26 -6.48 -9.45 1.63
C ILE A 26 -7.31 -9.03 2.83
N ILE A 27 -7.53 -7.73 2.95
CA ILE A 27 -8.36 -7.14 4.00
C ILE A 27 -9.47 -6.31 3.36
N LYS A 28 -10.60 -6.19 4.06
CA LYS A 28 -11.60 -5.19 3.68
C LYS A 28 -11.11 -3.80 4.07
N THR A 29 -11.31 -2.82 3.20
CA THR A 29 -10.88 -1.44 3.43
C THR A 29 -11.60 -0.79 4.61
N ASP A 30 -12.81 -1.25 4.95
CA ASP A 30 -13.56 -0.82 6.13
C ASP A 30 -12.91 -1.23 7.48
N THR A 31 -11.96 -2.17 7.46
CA THR A 31 -11.18 -2.55 8.64
C THR A 31 -10.00 -1.61 8.91
N VAL A 32 -9.67 -0.71 7.98
CA VAL A 32 -8.59 0.25 8.13
C VAL A 32 -9.05 1.41 9.00
N ALA A 33 -8.50 1.51 10.21
CA ALA A 33 -8.80 2.61 11.12
C ALA A 33 -8.10 3.90 10.67
N VAL A 34 -8.89 4.93 10.40
CA VAL A 34 -8.41 6.29 10.14
C VAL A 34 -8.76 7.17 11.34
N ALA A 35 -7.78 7.91 11.85
CA ALA A 35 -7.96 8.74 13.04
C ALA A 35 -7.09 9.99 13.02
N GLU A 36 -7.62 11.10 13.54
CA GLU A 36 -6.92 12.39 13.56
C GLU A 36 -5.65 12.38 14.40
N TRP A 37 -5.61 11.61 15.51
CA TRP A 37 -4.45 11.51 16.39
C TRP A 37 -3.17 11.05 15.66
N VAL A 38 -3.30 10.31 14.55
CA VAL A 38 -2.16 9.87 13.73
C VAL A 38 -1.40 11.07 13.16
N GLN A 39 -2.12 12.11 12.72
CA GLN A 39 -1.47 13.34 12.26
C GLN A 39 -0.79 14.11 13.37
N TRP A 40 -1.38 14.14 14.57
CA TRP A 40 -0.76 14.74 15.75
C TRP A 40 0.57 14.05 16.10
N LYS A 41 0.62 12.71 16.03
CA LYS A 41 1.89 11.98 16.20
C LYS A 41 2.91 12.31 15.12
N CYS A 42 2.50 12.48 13.87
CA CYS A 42 3.41 12.90 12.80
C CYS A 42 3.95 14.32 13.08
N ARG A 43 3.08 15.28 13.38
CA ARG A 43 3.44 16.69 13.59
C ARG A 43 4.39 16.92 14.75
N TYR A 44 4.16 16.25 15.88
CA TYR A 44 4.90 16.51 17.11
C TYR A 44 5.89 15.40 17.49
N GLY A 45 5.77 14.21 16.90
CA GLY A 45 6.58 13.05 17.24
C GLY A 45 7.54 12.57 16.15
N CYS A 46 7.42 13.07 14.91
CA CYS A 46 8.26 12.62 13.80
C CYS A 46 9.39 13.61 13.48
N ARG A 47 10.64 13.13 13.49
CA ARG A 47 11.81 13.92 13.04
C ARG A 47 11.83 14.26 11.56
N PHE A 48 10.95 13.66 10.77
CA PHE A 48 10.84 13.84 9.33
C PHE A 48 9.67 14.74 8.91
N TYR A 49 8.87 15.23 9.86
CA TYR A 49 7.76 16.13 9.57
C TYR A 49 8.23 17.34 8.74
N GLY A 50 7.56 17.58 7.60
CA GLY A 50 7.86 18.67 6.68
C GLY A 50 9.15 18.54 5.87
N LYS A 51 9.81 17.37 5.83
CA LYS A 51 11.12 17.22 5.17
C LYS A 51 11.09 16.73 3.72
N ASP A 52 10.04 16.04 3.28
CA ASP A 52 9.95 15.48 1.93
C ASP A 52 8.48 15.36 1.44
N ALA A 53 8.31 14.82 0.23
CA ALA A 53 7.01 14.66 -0.43
C ALA A 53 6.07 13.62 0.24
N TYR A 54 6.57 12.81 1.19
CA TYR A 54 5.78 11.84 1.94
C TYR A 54 5.24 12.42 3.25
N HIS A 55 5.61 13.67 3.59
CA HIS A 55 5.18 14.33 4.81
C HIS A 55 4.21 15.49 4.52
N PRO A 56 3.39 15.91 5.50
CA PRO A 56 2.61 17.13 5.38
C PRO A 56 3.51 18.32 4.98
N PRO A 57 3.09 19.16 4.02
CA PRO A 57 1.72 19.30 3.49
C PRO A 57 1.35 18.39 2.31
N HIS A 58 2.25 17.52 1.83
CA HIS A 58 2.02 16.69 0.66
C HIS A 58 1.32 15.37 0.97
N ALA A 59 1.48 14.87 2.20
CA ALA A 59 0.75 13.70 2.68
C ALA A 59 -0.77 13.98 2.75
N PRO A 60 -1.62 12.99 2.42
CA PRO A 60 -3.06 13.16 2.48
C PRO A 60 -3.55 13.49 3.89
N THR A 61 -4.56 14.36 3.96
CA THR A 61 -5.27 14.63 5.21
C THR A 61 -6.06 13.41 5.68
N THR A 62 -6.41 13.34 6.97
CA THR A 62 -7.29 12.30 7.52
C THR A 62 -8.58 12.17 6.69
N LYS A 63 -9.18 13.30 6.32
CA LYS A 63 -10.41 13.34 5.51
C LYS A 63 -10.21 12.88 4.07
N GLU A 64 -9.07 13.18 3.45
CA GLU A 64 -8.76 12.68 2.10
C GLU A 64 -8.53 11.18 2.12
N MET A 65 -7.83 10.67 3.12
CA MET A 65 -7.60 9.23 3.29
C MET A 65 -8.91 8.46 3.51
N GLU A 66 -9.81 8.98 4.35
CA GLU A 66 -11.15 8.39 4.54
C GLU A 66 -11.96 8.34 3.25
N LYS A 67 -11.89 9.39 2.42
CA LYS A 67 -12.57 9.41 1.13
C LYS A 67 -11.97 8.41 0.16
N MET A 68 -10.64 8.36 0.07
CA MET A 68 -9.94 7.43 -0.80
C MET A 68 -10.27 5.98 -0.45
N LEU A 69 -10.21 5.59 0.83
CA LEU A 69 -10.53 4.22 1.25
C LEU A 69 -11.96 3.79 0.89
N LYS A 70 -12.92 4.72 0.85
CA LYS A 70 -14.32 4.44 0.46
C LYS A 70 -14.49 4.12 -1.02
N GLU A 71 -13.50 4.42 -1.87
CA GLU A 71 -13.53 4.05 -3.29
C GLU A 71 -13.17 2.58 -3.54
N TYR A 72 -12.70 1.89 -2.51
CA TYR A 72 -12.22 0.51 -2.57
C TYR A 72 -13.00 -0.36 -1.60
N SER A 73 -13.17 -1.64 -1.92
CA SER A 73 -13.79 -2.64 -1.03
C SER A 73 -12.78 -3.62 -0.44
N GLN A 74 -11.62 -3.77 -1.07
CA GLN A 74 -10.55 -4.70 -0.70
C GLN A 74 -9.20 -3.99 -0.81
N ALA A 75 -8.27 -4.37 0.05
CA ALA A 75 -6.88 -3.96 -0.01
C ALA A 75 -5.98 -5.18 0.19
N LEU A 76 -4.84 -5.20 -0.49
CA LEU A 76 -3.78 -6.17 -0.23
C LEU A 76 -2.79 -5.55 0.76
N LEU A 77 -2.76 -6.07 1.98
CA LEU A 77 -1.79 -5.68 3.01
C LEU A 77 -0.53 -6.53 2.87
N ILE A 78 0.60 -5.87 2.61
CA ILE A 78 1.90 -6.51 2.44
C ILE A 78 2.81 -6.10 3.60
N ASN A 79 3.56 -7.05 4.15
CA ASN A 79 4.54 -6.83 5.21
C ASN A 79 5.88 -7.47 4.85
N SER A 80 6.97 -6.75 5.13
CA SER A 80 8.35 -7.20 4.96
C SER A 80 9.25 -6.38 5.88
N SER A 81 10.35 -6.98 6.35
CA SER A 81 11.43 -6.26 7.06
C SER A 81 12.23 -5.30 6.16
N ASN A 82 12.16 -5.47 4.83
CA ASN A 82 12.88 -4.63 3.88
C ASN A 82 11.93 -3.63 3.20
N GLY A 83 12.05 -2.36 3.59
CA GLY A 83 11.23 -1.26 3.07
C GLY A 83 11.35 -1.03 1.55
N THR A 84 12.57 -1.04 1.01
CA THR A 84 12.80 -0.83 -0.43
C THR A 84 12.23 -1.99 -1.25
N ALA A 85 12.35 -3.22 -0.74
CA ALA A 85 11.73 -4.38 -1.37
C ALA A 85 10.20 -4.27 -1.37
N LEU A 86 9.59 -3.83 -0.26
CA LEU A 86 8.14 -3.63 -0.14
C LEU A 86 7.61 -2.71 -1.24
N THR A 87 8.28 -1.58 -1.48
CA THR A 87 7.87 -0.64 -2.54
C THR A 87 7.93 -1.27 -3.93
N LYS A 88 9.00 -2.03 -4.22
CA LYS A 88 9.12 -2.74 -5.52
C LYS A 88 8.03 -3.80 -5.69
N ILE A 89 7.74 -4.56 -4.64
CA ILE A 89 6.67 -5.56 -4.64
C ILE A 89 5.31 -4.89 -4.88
N ALA A 90 4.99 -3.82 -4.15
CA ALA A 90 3.72 -3.12 -4.28
C ALA A 90 3.48 -2.59 -5.70
N LEU A 91 4.49 -2.00 -6.33
CA LEU A 91 4.39 -1.49 -7.72
C LEU A 91 4.23 -2.62 -8.74
N ALA A 92 4.95 -3.74 -8.56
CA ALA A 92 4.79 -4.89 -9.45
C ALA A 92 3.39 -5.50 -9.33
N ILE A 93 2.89 -5.65 -8.11
CA ILE A 93 1.55 -6.17 -7.84
C ILE A 93 0.46 -5.23 -8.37
N GLU A 94 0.62 -3.91 -8.26
CA GLU A 94 -0.30 -2.95 -8.89
C GLU A 94 -0.40 -3.18 -10.40
N ASN A 95 0.73 -3.33 -11.08
CA ASN A 95 0.75 -3.60 -12.51
C ASN A 95 0.11 -4.96 -12.87
N GLU A 96 0.43 -6.02 -12.13
CA GLU A 96 -0.19 -7.34 -12.31
C GLU A 96 -1.72 -7.27 -12.07
N ALA A 97 -2.18 -6.58 -11.03
CA ALA A 97 -3.59 -6.39 -10.74
C ALA A 97 -4.31 -5.62 -11.86
N CYS A 98 -3.71 -4.55 -12.39
CA CYS A 98 -4.20 -3.83 -13.55
C CYS A 98 -4.39 -4.76 -14.76
N GLN A 99 -3.40 -5.61 -15.05
CA GLN A 99 -3.47 -6.59 -16.15
C GLN A 99 -4.55 -7.67 -15.93
N MET A 100 -4.88 -7.99 -14.67
CA MET A 100 -5.97 -8.90 -14.31
C MET A 100 -7.38 -8.28 -14.40
N GLY A 101 -7.46 -6.99 -14.75
CA GLY A 101 -8.68 -6.22 -14.95
C GLY A 101 -9.05 -5.28 -13.79
N TYR A 102 -8.22 -5.18 -12.75
CA TYR A 102 -8.45 -4.24 -11.64
C TYR A 102 -7.94 -2.84 -12.01
N TYR A 103 -8.68 -2.13 -12.86
CA TYR A 103 -8.25 -0.83 -13.40
C TYR A 103 -8.03 0.29 -12.37
N LYS A 104 -8.61 0.16 -11.16
CA LYS A 104 -8.38 1.07 -10.04
C LYS A 104 -7.23 0.64 -9.13
N ALA A 105 -6.49 -0.42 -9.45
CA ALA A 105 -5.40 -0.86 -8.58
C ALA A 105 -4.44 0.29 -8.30
N PHE A 106 -4.13 0.49 -7.02
CA PHE A 106 -3.35 1.60 -6.52
C PHE A 106 -2.50 1.15 -5.33
N ALA A 107 -1.19 1.26 -5.46
CA ALA A 107 -0.19 0.94 -4.45
C ALA A 107 0.04 2.14 -3.55
N LEU A 108 -0.46 2.05 -2.32
CA LEU A 108 -0.17 3.04 -1.27
C LEU A 108 1.12 2.64 -0.53
N ILE A 109 2.21 3.35 -0.81
CA ILE A 109 3.54 3.11 -0.23
C ILE A 109 3.93 4.23 0.74
N ALA A 110 4.53 3.87 1.88
CA ALA A 110 4.94 4.83 2.92
C ALA A 110 6.45 5.09 2.95
N LEU A 111 7.23 4.37 2.13
CA LEU A 111 8.69 4.44 2.14
C LEU A 111 9.21 4.91 0.79
N PRO A 112 10.13 5.89 0.76
CA PRO A 112 10.78 6.29 -0.47
C PRO A 112 11.53 5.10 -1.07
N LEU A 113 11.59 5.07 -2.40
CA LEU A 113 12.61 4.30 -3.12
C LEU A 113 13.96 4.95 -2.84
N SER A 114 14.54 4.71 -1.65
CA SER A 114 15.97 4.89 -1.51
C SER A 114 16.61 3.72 -2.23
N GLU A 115 16.98 3.92 -3.50
CA GLU A 115 18.14 3.22 -4.02
C GLU A 115 19.27 3.54 -3.05
N GLY A 116 19.82 2.52 -2.38
CA GLY A 116 20.81 2.71 -1.33
C GLY A 116 21.88 3.68 -1.79
N SER A 117 21.88 4.88 -1.20
CA SER A 117 23.01 5.79 -1.28
C SER A 117 23.82 5.60 -0.02
N THR A 118 25.08 5.21 -0.27
CA THR A 118 26.22 4.96 0.62
C THR A 118 26.19 3.71 1.50
#